data_AF-A0A0G0I3U9-F1
#
_entry.id   AF-A0A0G0I3U9-F1
#
_cell.length_a   1.000
_cell.length_b   1.000
_cell.length_c   1.000
_cell.angle_alpha   90.00
_cell.angle_beta   90.00
_cell.angle_gamma   90.00
#
_symmetry.space_group_name_H-M   'P 1'
#
loop_
_entity.id
_entity.type
_entity.pdbx_description
1 polymer ?
#
loop_
_entity_poly.entity_id
_entity_poly.type
_entity_poly.pdbx_seq_one_letter_code
_entity_poly.pdbx_strand_id
1 'polypeptide(L)'
;MFSRLKNHLALVVLILSFYWVANTFFVPSNDQFYPLHDFDEDMNKLYSDIGLWSQRRGDFLKAIQSYETALKHRPDDLQCVKNLEYCIKKIKKSFKHLT
;
A
#
# COMPACT_ATOMS: atom_id res chain seq x y z
N MET A 1 -37.19 -11.53 -39.86
CA MET A 1 -36.80 -10.55 -38.82
C MET A 1 -36.23 -11.22 -37.55
N PHE A 2 -36.78 -12.36 -37.09
CA PHE A 2 -36.30 -13.09 -35.91
C PHE A 2 -34.91 -13.77 -36.03
N SER A 3 -34.43 -14.10 -37.22
CA SER A 3 -33.14 -14.79 -37.41
C SER A 3 -31.92 -13.90 -37.10
N ARG A 4 -31.98 -12.60 -37.42
CA ARG A 4 -30.89 -11.67 -37.09
C ARG A 4 -30.71 -11.50 -35.58
N LEU A 5 -31.80 -11.45 -34.81
CA LEU A 5 -31.75 -11.26 -33.36
C LEU A 5 -31.13 -12.46 -32.63
N LYS A 6 -31.45 -13.69 -33.06
CA LYS A 6 -30.85 -14.92 -32.50
C LYS A 6 -29.34 -14.99 -32.74
N ASN A 7 -28.88 -14.53 -33.89
CA ASN A 7 -27.46 -14.51 -34.22
C ASN A 7 -26.68 -13.49 -33.37
N HIS A 8 -27.24 -12.32 -33.09
CA HIS A 8 -26.60 -11.35 -32.19
C HIS A 8 -26.52 -11.88 -30.75
N LEU A 9 -27.57 -12.53 -30.25
CA LEU A 9 -27.55 -13.17 -28.93
C LEU A 9 -26.50 -14.29 -28.84
N ALA A 10 -26.38 -15.13 -29.87
CA ALA A 10 -25.37 -16.18 -29.92
C ALA A 10 -23.95 -15.63 -29.89
N LEU A 11 -23.69 -14.52 -30.60
CA LEU A 11 -22.39 -13.85 -30.58
C LEU A 11 -22.07 -13.24 -29.21
N VAL A 12 -23.06 -12.62 -28.55
CA VAL A 12 -22.87 -12.07 -27.19
C VAL A 12 -22.54 -13.18 -26.19
N VAL A 13 -23.23 -14.32 -26.27
CA VAL A 13 -22.93 -15.47 -25.39
C VAL A 13 -21.55 -16.04 -25.67
N LEU A 14 -21.12 -16.10 -26.93
CA LEU A 14 -19.76 -16.53 -27.31
C LEU A 14 -18.68 -15.57 -26.80
N ILE A 15 -18.91 -14.26 -26.89
CA ILE A 15 -17.99 -13.25 -26.39
C ILE A 15 -17.91 -13.32 -24.86
N LEU A 16 -19.03 -13.51 -24.18
CA LEU A 16 -19.07 -13.65 -22.72
C LEU A 16 -18.41 -14.94 -22.24
N SER A 17 -18.61 -16.06 -22.94
CA SER A 17 -17.94 -17.33 -22.59
C SER A 17 -16.45 -17.25 -22.84
N PHE A 18 -16.02 -16.64 -23.95
CA PHE A 18 -14.61 -16.40 -24.24
C PHE A 18 -13.99 -15.43 -23.23
N TYR A 19 -14.70 -14.38 -22.82
CA TYR A 19 -14.27 -13.47 -21.76
C TYR A 19 -14.11 -14.19 -20.41
N TRP A 20 -15.04 -15.07 -20.06
CA TRP A 20 -14.98 -15.85 -18.83
C TRP A 20 -13.80 -16.84 -18.85
N VAL A 21 -13.62 -17.58 -19.94
CA VAL A 21 -12.48 -18.49 -20.15
C VAL A 21 -11.16 -17.71 -20.16
N ALA A 22 -11.09 -16.56 -20.83
CA ALA A 22 -9.90 -15.72 -20.84
C ALA A 22 -9.55 -15.22 -19.44
N ASN A 23 -10.53 -14.83 -18.62
CA ASN A 23 -10.29 -14.49 -17.22
C ASN A 23 -9.84 -15.69 -16.38
N THR A 24 -10.22 -16.92 -16.75
CA THR A 24 -9.82 -18.11 -15.99
C THR A 24 -8.39 -18.55 -16.33
N PHE A 25 -7.96 -18.37 -17.59
CA PHE A 25 -6.67 -18.85 -18.09
C PHE A 25 -5.58 -17.78 -18.23
N PHE A 26 -5.96 -16.49 -18.38
CA PHE A 26 -5.02 -15.38 -18.60
C PHE A 26 -5.01 -14.33 -17.49
N VAL A 27 -5.83 -14.48 -16.44
CA VAL A 27 -5.56 -13.73 -15.21
C VAL A 27 -4.25 -14.31 -14.67
N PRO A 28 -3.15 -13.55 -14.61
CA PRO A 28 -1.98 -13.98 -13.87
C PRO A 28 -2.49 -14.31 -12.48
N SER A 29 -2.18 -15.52 -11.99
CA SER A 29 -2.61 -15.98 -10.68
C SER A 29 -2.56 -14.81 -9.72
N ASN A 30 -3.71 -14.39 -9.19
CA ASN A 30 -3.76 -13.60 -7.98
C ASN A 30 -3.25 -14.53 -6.86
N ASP A 31 -1.98 -14.92 -6.93
CA ASP A 31 -1.30 -15.66 -5.89
C ASP A 31 -1.20 -14.67 -4.74
N GLN A 32 -2.27 -14.65 -3.93
CA GLN A 32 -2.48 -13.91 -2.69
C GLN A 32 -1.52 -14.38 -1.59
N PHE A 33 -0.28 -14.68 -1.96
CA PHE A 33 0.78 -15.05 -1.05
C PHE A 33 2.01 -14.23 -1.42
N TYR A 34 1.95 -12.93 -1.12
CA TYR A 34 3.16 -12.13 -1.00
C TYR A 34 4.05 -12.86 0.03
N PRO A 35 5.30 -13.21 -0.30
CA PRO A 35 6.22 -13.73 0.68
C PRO A 35 6.20 -12.80 1.91
N LEU A 36 6.12 -13.37 3.11
CA LEU A 36 6.02 -12.58 4.36
C LEU A 36 7.07 -11.46 4.41
N HIS A 37 8.27 -11.75 3.89
CA HIS A 37 9.36 -10.79 3.76
C HIS A 37 9.02 -9.57 2.88
N ASP A 38 8.48 -9.79 1.69
CA ASP A 38 8.12 -8.74 0.74
C ASP A 38 6.96 -7.90 1.30
N PHE A 39 6.00 -8.55 1.96
CA PHE A 39 4.91 -7.88 2.65
C PHE A 39 5.42 -6.96 3.78
N ASP A 40 6.32 -7.44 4.63
CA ASP A 40 6.90 -6.63 5.70
C ASP A 40 7.77 -5.48 5.15
N GLU A 41 8.49 -5.70 4.05
CA GLU A 41 9.25 -4.65 3.37
C GLU A 41 8.34 -3.56 2.78
N ASP A 42 7.25 -3.95 2.11
CA ASP A 42 6.27 -3.02 1.55
C ASP A 42 5.54 -2.25 2.65
N MET A 43 5.15 -2.91 3.74
CA MET A 43 4.51 -2.26 4.89
C MET A 43 5.47 -1.29 5.57
N ASN A 44 6.72 -1.69 5.80
CA ASN A 44 7.75 -0.79 6.33
C ASN A 44 7.89 0.46 5.45
N LYS A 45 8.00 0.31 4.13
CA LYS A 45 8.15 1.42 3.19
C LYS A 45 6.92 2.33 3.18
N LEU A 46 5.72 1.76 3.15
CA LEU A 46 4.46 2.51 3.18
C LEU A 46 4.35 3.39 4.43
N TYR A 47 4.60 2.82 5.61
CA TYR A 47 4.55 3.56 6.86
C TYR A 47 5.67 4.60 6.99
N SER A 48 6.86 4.30 6.43
CA SER A 48 7.96 5.26 6.32
C SER A 48 7.57 6.49 5.52
N ASP A 49 6.92 6.29 4.37
CA ASP A 49 6.47 7.37 3.51
C ASP A 49 5.39 8.22 4.18
N ILE A 50 4.39 7.59 4.83
CA ILE A 50 3.36 8.31 5.61
C ILE A 50 3.99 9.13 6.75
N GLY A 51 5.01 8.58 7.42
CA GLY A 51 5.78 9.27 8.43
C GLY A 51 6.48 10.51 7.88
N LEU A 52 7.10 10.38 6.71
CA LEU A 52 7.80 11.46 6.02
C LEU A 52 6.84 12.58 5.58
N TRP A 53 5.68 12.21 5.04
CA TRP A 53 4.62 13.17 4.70
C TRP A 53 4.13 13.93 5.93
N SER A 54 3.87 13.22 7.04
CA SER A 54 3.45 13.84 8.30
C SER A 54 4.54 14.77 8.86
N GLN A 55 5.80 14.35 8.81
CA GLN A 55 6.96 15.16 9.21
C GLN A 55 7.06 16.45 8.39
N ARG A 56 6.86 16.38 7.07
CA ARG A 56 6.87 17.56 6.18
C ARG A 56 5.73 18.53 6.47
N ARG A 57 4.59 18.03 6.91
CA ARG A 57 3.44 18.84 7.37
C ARG A 57 3.65 19.47 8.75
N GLY A 58 4.69 19.08 9.48
CA GLY A 58 4.93 19.51 10.86
C GLY A 58 4.17 18.70 11.92
N ASP A 59 3.41 17.69 11.51
CA ASP A 59 2.66 16.78 12.40
C ASP A 59 3.61 15.71 12.97
N PHE A 60 4.58 16.14 13.80
CA PHE A 60 5.65 15.26 14.30
C PHE A 60 5.13 14.08 15.15
N LEU A 61 4.00 14.24 15.86
CA LEU A 61 3.40 13.14 16.64
C LEU A 61 2.87 12.01 15.74
N LYS A 62 2.19 12.34 14.64
CA LYS A 62 1.72 11.35 13.66
C LYS A 62 2.88 10.71 12.91
N ALA A 63 3.93 11.49 12.64
CA ALA A 63 5.15 10.96 12.03
C ALA A 63 5.80 9.89 12.90
N ILE A 64 5.91 10.12 14.22
CA ILE A 64 6.45 9.14 15.17
C ILE A 64 5.62 7.85 15.15
N GLN A 65 4.29 7.96 15.26
CA GLN A 65 3.42 6.77 15.21
C GLN A 65 3.61 5.95 13.94
N SER A 66 3.79 6.63 12.80
CA SER A 66 4.00 5.97 11.50
C SER A 66 5.37 5.28 11.43
N TYR A 67 6.44 5.93 11.92
CA TYR A 67 7.76 5.31 11.97
C TYR A 67 7.82 4.14 12.97
N GLU A 68 7.12 4.22 14.10
CA GLU A 68 7.00 3.10 15.04
C GLU A 68 6.29 1.89 14.41
N THR A 69 5.23 2.11 13.62
CA THR A 69 4.60 1.03 12.87
C THR A 69 5.52 0.45 11.79
N ALA A 70 6.29 1.29 11.10
CA ALA A 70 7.26 0.82 10.10
C ALA A 70 8.34 -0.07 10.73
N LEU A 71 8.82 0.29 11.94
CA LEU A 71 9.84 -0.47 12.66
C LEU A 71 9.33 -1.79 13.26
N LYS A 72 8.01 -1.95 13.45
CA LYS A 72 7.43 -3.25 13.84
C LYS A 72 7.56 -4.30 12.74
N HIS A 73 7.50 -3.88 11.48
CA HIS A 73 7.70 -4.75 10.32
C HIS A 73 9.19 -4.94 10.01
N ARG A 74 9.98 -3.87 10.11
CA ARG A 74 11.43 -3.93 9.87
C ARG A 74 12.19 -3.16 10.96
N PRO A 75 12.60 -3.82 12.05
CA PRO A 75 13.30 -3.16 13.15
C PRO A 75 14.67 -2.62 12.74
N ASP A 76 15.26 -3.16 11.68
CA ASP A 76 16.61 -2.84 11.21
C ASP A 76 16.64 -1.68 10.20
N ASP A 77 15.50 -1.01 9.96
CA ASP A 77 15.43 0.13 9.06
C ASP A 77 16.07 1.38 9.70
N LEU A 78 17.38 1.52 9.45
CA LEU A 78 18.21 2.65 9.88
C LEU A 78 17.66 4.01 9.41
N GLN A 79 16.95 4.07 8.28
CA GLN A 79 16.40 5.32 7.77
C GLN A 79 15.17 5.73 8.60
N CYS A 80 14.29 4.77 8.91
CA CYS A 80 13.18 4.99 9.84
C CYS A 80 13.65 5.45 11.22
N VAL A 81 14.64 4.77 11.80
CA VAL A 81 15.17 5.14 13.12
C VAL A 81 15.67 6.59 13.12
N LYS A 82 16.45 6.99 12.11
CA LYS A 82 16.95 8.37 11.98
C LYS A 82 15.82 9.40 11.86
N ASN A 83 14.78 9.08 11.10
CA ASN A 83 13.64 9.98 10.94
C ASN A 83 12.81 10.10 12.23
N LEU A 84 12.63 9.00 12.96
CA LEU A 84 11.98 8.98 14.27
C LEU A 84 12.75 9.83 15.29
N GLU A 85 14.07 9.67 15.37
CA GLU A 85 14.92 10.49 16.23
C GLU A 85 14.83 11.98 15.90
N TYR A 86 14.79 12.32 14.61
CA TYR A 86 14.61 13.71 14.17
C TYR A 86 13.27 14.29 14.66
N CYS A 87 12.18 13.54 14.53
CA CYS A 87 10.86 13.96 15.01
C CYS A 87 10.84 14.16 16.52
N ILE A 88 11.40 13.23 17.30
CA ILE A 88 11.49 13.33 18.77
C ILE A 88 12.30 14.58 19.17
N LYS A 89 13.43 14.84 18.51
CA LYS A 89 14.26 16.02 18.77
C LYS A 89 13.51 17.32 18.49
N LYS A 90 12.72 17.36 17.41
CA LYS A 90 11.89 18.53 17.07
C LYS A 90 10.83 18.80 18.14
N ILE A 91 10.13 17.77 18.58
CA ILE A 91 9.12 17.86 19.64
C ILE A 91 9.77 18.32 20.96
N LYS A 92 10.90 17.73 21.34
CA LYS A 92 11.63 18.14 22.55
C LYS A 92 12.04 19.62 22.49
N LYS A 93 12.48 20.10 21.32
CA LYS A 93 12.80 21.52 21.13
C LYS A 93 11.57 22.41 21.24
N SER A 94 10.43 22.03 20.67
CA SER A 94 9.20 22.82 20.77
C SER A 94 8.71 22.92 22.21
N PHE A 95 8.78 21.81 22.99
CA PHE A 95 8.45 21.83 24.41
C PHE A 95 9.39 22.71 25.23
N LYS A 96 10.70 22.71 24.95
CA LYS A 96 11.68 23.55 25.66
C LYS A 96 11.43 25.05 25.49
N HIS A 97 10.79 25.48 24.40
CA HIS A 97 10.44 26.88 24.19
C HIS A 97 9.13 27.29 24.89
N LEU A 98 8.34 26.33 25.40
CA LEU A 98 7.05 26.55 26.06
C LEU A 98 7.15 26.56 27.60
N THR A 99 8.31 26.25 28.15
CA THR A 99 8.65 26.28 29.59
C THR A 99 9.63 27.41 29.87
#